data_AF-A0A7J6MEZ4-F1
#
_entry.id   AF-A0A7J6MEZ4-F1
#
_cell.length_a   1.000
_cell.length_b   1.000
_cell.length_c   1.000
_cell.angle_alpha   90.00
_cell.angle_beta   90.00
_cell.angle_gamma   90.00
#
_symmetry.space_group_name_H-M   'P 1'
#
loop_
_entity.id
_entity.type
_entity.pdbx_description
1 polymer ?
#
loop_
_entity_poly.entity_id
_entity_poly.type
_entity_poly.pdbx_seq_one_letter_code
_entity_poly.pdbx_strand_id
1 'polypeptide(L)'
;MVTPGTSCVRVVANFLGDTGEIEGQEDCLFLNVYRPSTAECGTSRLPVMFWIHRGGYVNGRGLSDNGTALAATHNVIVVTVNYRLGHLRFFGSQSSLSQEGTTGNWGTLDTQLGLKWVQQNIEAFGGDKNRVMLFGESAGAFTVMWHT
;
A
#
# COMPACT_ATOMS: atom_id res chain seq x y z
N MET A 1 -16.86 1.85 13.79
CA MET A 1 -15.93 2.55 12.87
C MET A 1 -14.54 2.05 13.16
N VAL A 2 -13.81 1.58 12.15
CA VAL A 2 -12.38 1.24 12.30
C VAL A 2 -11.60 2.54 12.23
N THR A 3 -10.74 2.79 13.21
CA THR A 3 -9.84 3.95 13.18
C THR A 3 -8.82 3.72 12.07
N PRO A 4 -8.72 4.61 11.06
CA PRO A 4 -7.75 4.43 9.99
C PRO A 4 -6.32 4.53 10.55
N GLY A 5 -5.41 3.71 10.01
CA GLY A 5 -3.98 3.81 10.33
C GLY A 5 -3.40 5.18 9.94
N THR A 6 -2.35 5.57 10.63
CA THR A 6 -1.57 6.79 10.36
C THR A 6 -0.87 6.72 9.01
N SER A 7 -0.67 7.86 8.35
CA SER A 7 0.16 7.95 7.14
C SER A 7 1.64 7.96 7.49
N CYS A 8 2.47 7.46 6.56
CA CYS A 8 3.92 7.58 6.70
C CYS A 8 4.36 9.04 6.64
N VAL A 9 5.53 9.31 7.24
CA VAL A 9 6.18 10.63 7.17
C VAL A 9 6.28 11.07 5.71
N ARG A 10 5.63 12.20 5.39
CA ARG A 10 5.46 12.69 4.02
C ARG A 10 5.53 14.21 3.97
N VAL A 11 5.89 14.73 2.80
CA VAL A 11 5.73 16.16 2.49
C VAL A 11 4.26 16.40 2.11
N VAL A 12 3.65 17.40 2.73
CA VAL A 12 2.31 17.85 2.37
C VAL A 12 2.42 18.63 1.05
N ALA A 13 1.61 18.23 0.07
CA ALA A 13 1.50 18.93 -1.20
C ALA A 13 0.04 19.20 -1.51
N ASN A 14 -0.22 20.31 -2.17
CA ASN A 14 -1.53 20.65 -2.72
C ASN A 14 -1.40 20.89 -4.23
N PHE A 15 -2.46 21.39 -4.87
CA PHE A 15 -2.47 21.64 -6.31
C PHE A 15 -1.42 22.68 -6.76
N LEU A 16 -0.95 23.55 -5.86
CA LEU A 16 0.05 24.58 -6.15
C LEU A 16 1.50 24.11 -5.94
N GLY A 17 1.70 22.90 -5.38
CA GLY A 17 3.01 22.32 -5.11
C GLY A 17 3.22 21.89 -3.65
N ASP A 18 4.45 21.56 -3.32
CA ASP A 18 4.86 21.19 -1.96
C ASP A 18 4.78 22.39 -1.03
N THR A 19 4.13 22.23 0.13
CA THR A 19 3.99 23.30 1.12
C THR A 19 5.22 23.43 2.03
N GLY A 20 6.13 22.45 1.97
CA GLY A 20 7.25 22.31 2.89
C GLY A 20 6.86 21.78 4.28
N GLU A 21 5.57 21.58 4.54
CA GLU A 21 5.10 20.96 5.78
C GLU A 21 5.32 19.45 5.73
N ILE A 22 5.75 18.89 6.86
CA ILE A 22 5.96 17.46 7.04
C ILE A 22 4.92 16.95 8.04
N GLU A 23 4.21 15.88 7.67
CA GLU A 23 3.26 15.21 8.56
C GLU A 23 3.44 13.69 8.53
N GLY A 24 2.75 12.99 9.42
CA GLY A 24 2.73 11.53 9.48
C GLY A 24 3.45 10.97 10.71
N GLN A 25 3.62 9.65 10.72
CA GLN A 25 4.29 8.89 11.76
C GLN A 25 5.23 7.86 11.10
N GLU A 26 6.26 7.40 11.82
CA GLU A 26 7.08 6.26 11.36
C GLU A 26 6.35 4.92 11.54
N ASP A 27 5.54 4.80 12.60
CA ASP A 27 4.56 3.73 12.71
C ASP A 27 3.40 4.02 11.75
N CYS A 28 3.52 3.52 10.52
CA CYS A 28 2.62 3.83 9.42
C CYS A 28 2.34 2.66 8.49
N LEU A 29 2.94 1.48 8.71
CA LEU A 29 2.83 0.32 7.82
C LEU A 29 1.49 -0.39 7.97
N PHE A 30 0.43 0.31 7.60
CA PHE A 30 -0.95 -0.14 7.58
C PHE A 30 -1.41 -0.41 6.16
N LEU A 31 -2.41 -1.28 6.05
CA LEU A 31 -3.18 -1.48 4.83
C LEU A 31 -4.68 -1.44 5.16
N ASN A 32 -5.48 -1.17 4.14
CA ASN A 32 -6.93 -1.12 4.23
C ASN A 32 -7.51 -2.19 3.32
N VAL A 33 -8.56 -2.86 3.76
CA VAL A 33 -9.28 -3.86 2.98
C VAL A 33 -10.71 -3.38 2.76
N TYR A 34 -11.06 -3.12 1.49
CA TYR A 34 -12.41 -2.79 1.06
C TYR A 34 -13.02 -4.03 0.41
N ARG A 35 -14.22 -4.41 0.86
CA ARG A 35 -14.94 -5.57 0.37
C ARG A 35 -16.41 -5.23 0.13
N PRO A 36 -17.07 -5.82 -0.88
CA PRO A 36 -18.50 -5.68 -1.04
C PRO A 36 -19.23 -6.42 0.07
N SER A 37 -20.43 -5.98 0.42
CA SER A 37 -21.29 -6.64 1.41
C SER A 37 -21.72 -8.05 1.00
N THR A 38 -21.66 -8.36 -0.30
CA THR A 38 -21.93 -9.67 -0.89
C THR A 38 -20.80 -10.68 -0.68
N ALA A 39 -19.59 -10.23 -0.36
CA ALA A 39 -18.48 -11.14 -0.07
C ALA A 39 -18.72 -11.77 1.30
N GLU A 40 -18.72 -13.09 1.40
CA GLU A 40 -18.75 -13.81 2.67
C GLU A 40 -17.32 -14.07 3.18
N CYS A 41 -17.06 -13.77 4.45
CA CYS A 41 -15.76 -14.02 5.09
C CYS A 41 -15.41 -15.50 5.09
N GLY A 42 -14.17 -15.83 4.69
CA GLY A 42 -13.65 -17.20 4.72
C GLY A 42 -14.15 -18.11 3.59
N THR A 43 -15.35 -17.88 3.05
CA THR A 43 -15.97 -18.73 2.02
C THR A 43 -15.84 -18.14 0.62
N SER A 44 -16.02 -16.82 0.46
CA SER A 44 -15.85 -16.18 -0.85
C SER A 44 -14.40 -16.23 -1.34
N ARG A 45 -14.25 -16.17 -2.67
CA ARG A 45 -12.98 -16.20 -3.39
C ARG A 45 -12.96 -15.14 -4.50
N LEU A 46 -13.20 -13.89 -4.11
CA LEU A 46 -13.25 -12.77 -5.05
C LEU A 46 -11.84 -12.36 -5.53
N PRO A 47 -11.68 -11.83 -6.76
CA PRO A 47 -10.41 -11.27 -7.20
C PRO A 47 -9.95 -10.16 -6.25
N VAL A 48 -8.65 -10.04 -6.05
CA VAL A 48 -8.04 -9.03 -5.17
C VAL A 48 -7.27 -8.02 -6.03
N MET A 49 -7.58 -6.74 -5.84
CA MET A 49 -6.86 -5.64 -6.46
C MET A 49 -6.00 -4.94 -5.40
N PHE A 50 -4.68 -5.00 -5.56
CA PHE A 50 -3.70 -4.42 -4.65
C PHE A 50 -3.17 -3.09 -5.19
N TRP A 51 -3.61 -1.99 -4.57
CA TRP A 51 -3.31 -0.63 -4.96
C TRP A 51 -2.06 -0.08 -4.30
N ILE A 52 -1.14 0.44 -5.11
CA ILE A 52 0.03 1.19 -4.66
C ILE A 52 -0.16 2.66 -5.03
N HIS A 53 -0.25 3.52 -4.02
CA HIS A 53 -0.56 4.93 -4.23
C HIS A 53 0.58 5.70 -4.91
N ARG A 54 0.22 6.85 -5.48
CA ARG A 54 1.10 7.84 -6.11
C ARG A 54 1.84 8.73 -5.11
N GLY A 55 2.58 9.71 -5.63
CA GLY A 55 3.13 10.81 -4.82
C GLY A 55 4.65 10.96 -4.91
N GLY A 56 5.25 10.61 -6.06
CA GLY A 56 6.68 10.87 -6.34
C GLY A 56 7.63 10.26 -5.32
N TYR A 57 7.20 9.24 -4.58
CA TYR A 57 7.89 8.63 -3.44
C TYR A 57 8.13 9.54 -2.23
N VAL A 58 7.60 10.77 -2.19
CA VAL A 58 7.76 11.73 -1.09
C VAL A 58 6.44 12.09 -0.41
N ASN A 59 5.33 11.76 -1.08
CA ASN A 59 3.96 12.05 -0.66
C ASN A 59 3.06 10.84 -0.94
N GLY A 60 1.79 10.91 -0.52
CA GLY A 60 0.76 9.89 -0.66
C GLY A 60 0.47 9.15 0.64
N ARG A 61 -0.66 8.45 0.65
CA ARG A 61 -1.09 7.54 1.73
C ARG A 61 -2.12 6.55 1.17
N GLY A 62 -2.19 5.35 1.73
CA GLY A 62 -3.12 4.30 1.31
C GLY A 62 -4.60 4.68 1.48
N LEU A 63 -4.91 5.67 2.32
CA LEU A 63 -6.28 6.20 2.50
C LEU A 63 -6.66 7.29 1.51
N SER A 64 -5.74 7.79 0.69
CA SER A 64 -6.06 8.82 -0.29
C SER A 64 -7.01 8.34 -1.39
N ASP A 65 -7.03 7.03 -1.64
CA ASP A 65 -7.85 6.41 -2.69
C ASP A 65 -8.83 5.41 -2.03
N ASN A 66 -10.10 5.81 -1.91
CA ASN A 66 -11.14 4.99 -1.29
C ASN A 66 -11.61 3.87 -2.22
N GLY A 67 -11.33 2.60 -1.87
CA GLY A 67 -11.67 1.42 -2.66
C GLY A 67 -13.13 0.98 -2.62
N THR A 68 -14.00 1.62 -1.81
CA THR A 68 -15.38 1.16 -1.57
C THR A 68 -16.21 1.06 -2.85
N ALA A 69 -16.19 2.09 -3.69
CA ALA A 69 -16.98 2.11 -4.92
C ALA A 69 -16.52 1.02 -5.90
N LEU A 70 -15.21 0.82 -6.05
CA LEU A 70 -14.62 -0.19 -6.93
C LEU A 70 -14.97 -1.60 -6.44
N ALA A 71 -14.82 -1.85 -5.14
CA ALA A 71 -15.17 -3.13 -4.51
C ALA A 71 -16.64 -3.49 -4.70
N ALA A 72 -17.55 -2.52 -4.46
CA ALA A 72 -18.99 -2.71 -4.58
C ALA A 72 -19.43 -2.91 -6.04
N THR A 73 -18.93 -2.08 -6.96
CA THR A 73 -19.38 -2.08 -8.37
C THR A 73 -18.95 -3.33 -9.12
N HIS A 74 -17.73 -3.81 -8.87
CA HIS A 74 -17.13 -4.91 -9.64
C HIS A 74 -17.05 -6.22 -8.88
N ASN A 75 -17.56 -6.28 -7.65
CA ASN A 75 -17.53 -7.47 -6.79
C ASN A 75 -16.11 -8.02 -6.63
N VAL A 76 -15.19 -7.14 -6.22
CA VAL A 76 -13.76 -7.43 -5.99
C VAL A 76 -13.34 -6.99 -4.59
N ILE A 77 -12.25 -7.56 -4.07
CA ILE A 77 -11.59 -7.02 -2.88
C ILE A 77 -10.57 -5.99 -3.32
N VAL A 78 -10.56 -4.81 -2.70
CA VAL A 78 -9.53 -3.78 -2.94
C VAL A 78 -8.69 -3.65 -1.69
N VAL A 79 -7.37 -3.77 -1.84
CA VAL A 79 -6.41 -3.56 -0.77
C VAL A 79 -5.59 -2.33 -1.11
N THR A 80 -5.52 -1.34 -0.21
CA THR A 80 -4.63 -0.19 -0.35
C THR A 80 -3.57 -0.24 0.74
N VAL A 81 -2.32 0.13 0.43
CA VAL A 81 -1.20 -0.02 1.36
C VAL A 81 -0.46 1.29 1.57
N ASN A 82 0.03 1.53 2.79
CA ASN A 82 1.06 2.52 3.06
C ASN A 82 2.45 1.90 2.84
N TYR A 83 3.38 2.70 2.35
CA TYR A 83 4.79 2.33 2.26
C TYR A 83 5.65 3.53 2.64
N ARG A 84 6.86 3.30 3.16
CA ARG A 84 7.77 4.40 3.55
C ARG A 84 8.08 5.31 2.35
N LEU A 85 8.19 6.60 2.64
CA LEU A 85 8.40 7.69 1.68
C LEU A 85 9.67 8.49 2.01
N GLY A 86 10.06 9.38 1.10
CA GLY A 86 11.18 10.29 1.25
C GLY A 86 12.49 9.57 1.53
N HIS A 87 13.28 10.13 2.44
CA HIS A 87 14.54 9.51 2.86
C HIS A 87 14.32 8.13 3.50
N LEU A 88 13.24 7.93 4.27
CA LEU A 88 12.96 6.63 4.90
C LEU A 88 12.69 5.52 3.88
N ARG A 89 12.30 5.86 2.65
CA ARG A 89 12.16 4.88 1.55
C ARG A 89 13.51 4.40 1.02
N PHE A 90 14.44 5.32 0.81
CA PHE A 90 15.64 5.07 0.01
C PHE A 90 16.93 5.00 0.82
N PHE A 91 16.90 5.40 2.09
CA PHE A 91 18.11 5.49 2.90
C PHE A 91 18.85 4.16 2.93
N GLY A 92 20.12 4.22 2.56
CA GLY A 92 20.94 3.08 2.29
C GLY A 92 22.33 3.27 2.82
N SER A 93 22.90 2.22 3.41
CA SER A 93 24.28 2.23 3.89
C SER A 93 24.92 0.86 3.70
N GLN A 94 26.25 0.82 3.66
CA GLN A 94 26.98 -0.45 3.63
C GLN A 94 26.69 -1.30 4.87
N SER A 95 26.46 -0.66 6.02
CA SER A 95 26.00 -1.33 7.24
C SER A 95 24.61 -1.94 7.10
N SER A 96 23.70 -1.32 6.35
CA SER A 96 22.37 -1.90 6.08
C SER A 96 22.48 -3.19 5.29
N LEU A 97 23.44 -3.30 4.36
CA LEU A 97 23.63 -4.54 3.59
C LEU A 97 24.05 -5.71 4.48
N SER A 98 24.97 -5.48 5.42
CA SER A 98 25.43 -6.55 6.32
C SER A 98 24.41 -6.93 7.39
N GLN A 99 23.57 -5.99 7.83
CA GLN A 99 22.57 -6.24 8.88
C GLN A 99 21.24 -6.78 8.32
N GLU A 100 20.77 -6.21 7.21
CA GLU A 100 19.41 -6.38 6.71
C GLU A 100 19.36 -7.06 5.33
N GLY A 101 20.52 -7.35 4.73
CA GLY A 101 20.61 -8.00 3.42
C GLY A 101 20.22 -7.10 2.24
N THR A 102 20.03 -5.80 2.47
CA THR A 102 19.72 -4.81 1.43
C THR A 102 20.45 -3.50 1.68
N THR A 103 20.83 -2.80 0.61
CA THR A 103 21.35 -1.43 0.72
C THR A 103 20.25 -0.38 0.79
N GLY A 104 18.96 -0.74 0.90
CA GLY A 104 17.85 0.21 0.99
C GLY A 104 16.59 -0.26 0.28
N ASN A 105 15.91 0.65 -0.44
CA ASN A 105 14.61 0.42 -1.11
C ASN A 105 13.52 -0.08 -0.16
N TRP A 106 13.54 0.41 1.07
CA TRP A 106 12.61 0.08 2.15
C TRP A 106 11.15 0.18 1.75
N GLY A 107 10.76 1.24 1.04
CA GLY A 107 9.36 1.38 0.60
C GLY A 107 8.94 0.31 -0.42
N THR A 108 9.86 -0.22 -1.23
CA THR A 108 9.57 -1.37 -2.08
C THR A 108 9.38 -2.63 -1.24
N LEU A 109 10.25 -2.86 -0.25
CA LEU A 109 10.13 -3.97 0.69
C LEU A 109 8.84 -3.90 1.53
N ASP A 110 8.40 -2.69 1.88
CA ASP A 110 7.12 -2.48 2.58
C ASP A 110 5.94 -2.93 1.71
N THR A 111 5.96 -2.61 0.41
CA THR A 111 4.92 -3.11 -0.50
C THR A 111 4.97 -4.64 -0.66
N GLN A 112 6.17 -5.25 -0.66
CA GLN A 112 6.29 -6.71 -0.63
C GLN A 112 5.74 -7.31 0.66
N LEU A 113 5.96 -6.65 1.79
CA LEU A 113 5.39 -7.07 3.08
C LEU A 113 3.86 -7.01 3.04
N GLY A 114 3.28 -5.95 2.47
CA GLY A 114 1.84 -5.85 2.24
C GLY A 114 1.29 -6.98 1.35
N LEU A 115 2.01 -7.34 0.28
CA LEU A 115 1.65 -8.48 -0.58
C LEU A 115 1.75 -9.81 0.17
N LYS A 116 2.79 -10.01 0.98
CA LYS A 116 2.90 -11.20 1.86
C LYS A 116 1.74 -11.27 2.84
N TRP A 117 1.33 -10.14 3.41
CA TRP A 117 0.14 -10.07 4.26
C TRP A 117 -1.12 -10.49 3.50
N VAL A 118 -1.30 -10.01 2.27
CA VAL A 118 -2.44 -10.44 1.41
C VAL A 118 -2.41 -11.95 1.18
N GLN A 119 -1.26 -12.50 0.82
CA GLN A 119 -1.11 -13.94 0.60
C GLN A 119 -1.48 -14.79 1.82
N GLN A 120 -1.21 -14.28 3.02
CA GLN A 120 -1.46 -14.98 4.28
C GLN A 120 -2.89 -14.79 4.81
N ASN A 121 -3.53 -13.65 4.52
CA ASN A 121 -4.73 -13.23 5.27
C ASN A 121 -5.98 -12.99 4.40
N ILE A 122 -5.85 -12.75 3.09
CA ILE A 122 -6.95 -12.18 2.30
C ILE A 122 -8.17 -13.11 2.16
N GLU A 123 -7.97 -14.42 2.30
CA GLU A 123 -9.05 -15.43 2.30
C GLU A 123 -10.03 -15.20 3.46
N ALA A 124 -9.56 -14.72 4.61
CA ALA A 124 -10.44 -14.37 5.75
C ALA A 124 -11.40 -13.21 5.42
N PHE A 125 -11.06 -12.39 4.43
CA PHE A 125 -11.87 -11.27 3.96
C PHE A 125 -12.73 -11.61 2.73
N GLY A 126 -12.72 -12.88 2.29
CA GLY A 126 -13.46 -13.34 1.11
C GLY A 126 -12.71 -13.15 -0.21
N GLY A 127 -11.41 -12.84 -0.16
CA GLY A 127 -10.55 -12.74 -1.33
C GLY A 127 -9.92 -14.07 -1.73
N ASP A 128 -9.46 -14.14 -2.97
CA ASP A 128 -8.70 -15.25 -3.52
C ASP A 128 -7.22 -14.87 -3.65
N LYS A 129 -6.37 -15.46 -2.80
CA LYS A 129 -4.92 -15.17 -2.80
C LYS A 129 -4.21 -15.57 -4.09
N ASN A 130 -4.82 -16.41 -4.92
CA ASN A 130 -4.26 -16.84 -6.20
C ASN A 130 -4.68 -15.91 -7.36
N ARG A 131 -5.56 -14.94 -7.12
CA ARG A 131 -6.05 -13.98 -8.12
C ARG A 131 -5.84 -12.55 -7.63
N VAL A 132 -4.57 -12.18 -7.50
CA VAL A 132 -4.13 -10.85 -7.07
C VAL A 132 -3.61 -10.06 -8.26
N MET A 133 -4.24 -8.93 -8.55
CA MET A 133 -3.77 -7.94 -9.53
C MET A 133 -3.12 -6.78 -8.79
N LEU A 134 -1.88 -6.46 -9.14
CA LEU A 134 -1.21 -5.25 -8.67
C LEU A 134 -1.53 -4.11 -9.64
N PHE A 135 -1.82 -2.93 -9.09
CA PHE A 135 -2.04 -1.72 -9.89
C PHE A 135 -1.64 -0.48 -9.10
N GLY A 136 -1.29 0.58 -9.81
CA GLY A 136 -0.78 1.81 -9.21
C GLY A 136 -0.78 2.96 -10.22
N GLU A 137 -0.56 4.17 -9.74
CA GLU A 137 -0.41 5.38 -10.57
C GLU A 137 0.92 6.07 -10.26
N SER A 138 1.55 6.64 -11.30
CA SER A 138 2.84 7.34 -11.18
C SER A 138 3.91 6.50 -10.46
N ALA A 139 4.48 7.01 -9.36
CA ALA A 139 5.39 6.28 -8.47
C ALA A 139 4.86 4.90 -8.03
N GLY A 140 3.54 4.76 -7.85
CA GLY A 140 2.89 3.49 -7.58
C GLY A 140 2.95 2.53 -8.77
N ALA A 141 2.70 3.02 -9.99
CA ALA A 141 2.82 2.22 -11.22
C ALA A 141 4.26 1.74 -11.45
N PHE A 142 5.25 2.60 -11.21
CA PHE A 142 6.65 2.18 -11.23
C PHE A 142 6.92 1.10 -10.19
N THR A 143 6.39 1.23 -8.96
CA THR A 143 6.53 0.20 -7.92
C THR A 143 5.88 -1.12 -8.32
N VAL A 144 4.76 -1.10 -9.05
CA VAL A 144 4.17 -2.33 -9.64
C VAL A 144 5.17 -3.00 -10.58
N MET A 145 5.82 -2.23 -11.48
CA MET A 145 6.83 -2.76 -12.41
C MET A 145 8.03 -3.40 -11.68
N TRP A 146 8.40 -2.94 -10.49
CA TRP A 146 9.47 -3.57 -9.70
C TRP A 146 9.11 -4.96 -9.14
N HIS A 147 7.83 -5.35 -9.14
CA HIS A 147 7.36 -6.64 -8.64
C HIS A 147 7.05 -7.66 -9.74
N THR A 148 7.18 -7.29 -11.01
CA THR A 148 6.85 -8.12 -12.18
C THR A 148 8.10 -8.46 -12.99
#